data_AF-A0AA38I6C2-F1
#
_entry.id   AF-A0AA38I6C2-F1
#
_cell.length_a   1.000
_cell.length_b   1.000
_cell.length_c   1.000
_cell.angle_alpha   90.00
_cell.angle_beta   90.00
_cell.angle_gamma   90.00
#
_symmetry.space_group_name_H-M   'P 1'
#
loop_
_entity.id
_entity.type
_entity.pdbx_description
1 polymer ?
#
loop_
_entity_poly.entity_id
_entity_poly.type
_entity_poly.pdbx_seq_one_letter_code
_entity_poly.pdbx_strand_id
1 'polypeptide(L)'
;MKASSLLHLNFPIPPDNLEHIHKYFSICKLSVVFDRNILIYIIQIPLVSEETFHLYHLIPLPSLDKNSSSTFSYIDTDYPYLLISTTKMQYGRLKDLSACKTIYEDDFICQDAITYMVNQHPVCEILLKVQQLDQVTQEPMVICPIPSSIWHNQL
;
A
#
# COMPACT_ATOMS: atom_id res chain seq x y z
N MET A 1 6.81 -30.39 4.91
CA MET A 1 7.04 -28.93 4.83
C MET A 1 6.75 -28.51 3.39
N LYS A 2 5.64 -27.79 3.15
CA LYS A 2 5.23 -27.40 1.79
C LYS A 2 6.12 -26.25 1.30
N ALA A 3 7.15 -26.59 0.55
CA ALA A 3 7.83 -25.67 -0.35
C ALA A 3 7.01 -25.63 -1.66
N SER A 4 5.97 -24.82 -1.70
CA SER A 4 5.21 -24.57 -2.92
C SER A 4 5.07 -23.06 -3.10
N SER A 5 5.82 -22.55 -4.07
CA SER A 5 5.89 -21.18 -4.64
C SER A 5 6.93 -20.20 -4.06
N LEU A 6 8.23 -20.53 -4.17
CA LEU A 6 9.33 -19.54 -4.21
C LEU A 6 9.59 -18.99 -5.64
N LEU A 7 8.73 -19.29 -6.62
CA LEU A 7 9.02 -19.10 -8.05
C LEU A 7 9.07 -17.63 -8.53
N HIS A 8 8.67 -16.64 -7.71
CA HIS A 8 8.66 -15.22 -8.10
C HIS A 8 9.18 -14.29 -6.99
N LEU A 9 10.08 -14.79 -6.14
CA LEU A 9 10.72 -13.99 -5.10
C LEU A 9 12.16 -13.68 -5.51
N ASN A 10 12.47 -12.39 -5.57
CA ASN A 10 13.77 -11.88 -5.96
C ASN A 10 14.44 -11.11 -4.84
N PHE A 11 15.75 -10.91 -4.99
CA PHE A 11 16.46 -9.94 -4.18
C PHE A 11 15.95 -8.52 -4.45
N PRO A 12 15.80 -7.68 -3.41
CA PRO A 12 15.26 -6.33 -3.57
C PRO A 12 16.16 -5.41 -4.38
N ILE A 13 17.47 -5.70 -4.41
CA ILE A 13 18.46 -4.97 -5.19
C ILE A 13 19.27 -6.00 -5.99
N PRO A 14 19.36 -5.87 -7.31
CA PRO A 14 20.19 -6.76 -8.12
C PRO A 14 21.64 -6.83 -7.58
N PRO A 15 22.16 -8.04 -7.28
CA PRO A 15 23.46 -8.19 -6.62
C PRO A 15 24.67 -7.92 -7.54
N ASP A 16 24.43 -7.78 -8.84
CA ASP A 16 25.42 -7.47 -9.87
C ASP A 16 25.84 -5.99 -9.86
N ASN A 17 25.00 -5.10 -9.33
CA ASN A 17 25.34 -3.69 -9.18
C ASN A 17 25.94 -3.38 -7.79
N LEU A 18 27.28 -3.35 -7.72
CA LEU A 18 28.02 -3.07 -6.50
C LEU A 18 27.85 -1.64 -5.97
N GLU A 19 27.43 -0.68 -6.81
CA GLU A 19 27.23 0.71 -6.39
C GLU A 19 26.19 0.80 -5.26
N HIS A 20 25.15 -0.03 -5.32
CA HIS A 20 24.00 0.03 -4.43
C HIS A 20 24.07 -0.99 -3.28
N ILE A 21 25.17 -1.75 -3.17
CA ILE A 21 25.29 -2.86 -2.21
C ILE A 21 25.17 -2.39 -0.74
N HIS A 22 25.61 -1.17 -0.45
CA HIS A 22 25.52 -0.56 0.88
C HIS A 22 24.08 -0.43 1.39
N LYS A 23 23.09 -0.40 0.50
CA LYS A 23 21.67 -0.32 0.87
C LYS A 23 21.18 -1.57 1.59
N TYR A 24 21.80 -2.73 1.34
CA TYR A 24 21.49 -3.96 2.08
C TYR A 24 21.69 -3.81 3.60
N PHE A 25 22.57 -2.92 4.06
CA PHE A 25 22.71 -2.66 5.50
C PHE A 25 21.45 -2.09 6.15
N SER A 26 20.61 -1.37 5.39
CA SER A 26 19.34 -0.82 5.89
C SER A 26 18.18 -1.82 5.81
N ILE A 27 18.26 -2.78 4.89
CA ILE A 27 17.17 -3.70 4.58
C ILE A 27 17.32 -5.03 5.32
N CYS A 28 18.55 -5.52 5.50
CA CYS A 28 18.82 -6.80 6.14
C CYS A 28 18.64 -6.73 7.67
N LYS A 29 18.33 -7.88 8.27
CA LYS A 29 18.38 -8.06 9.71
C LYS A 29 19.66 -8.81 10.09
N LEU A 30 20.51 -8.16 10.88
CA LEU A 30 21.69 -8.77 11.46
C LEU A 30 21.36 -9.32 12.85
N SER A 31 21.59 -10.61 13.05
CA SER A 31 21.52 -11.24 14.38
C SER A 31 22.90 -11.82 14.72
N VAL A 32 23.35 -11.60 15.94
CA VAL A 32 24.65 -12.10 16.42
C VAL A 32 24.37 -13.10 17.54
N VAL A 33 24.95 -14.29 17.41
CA VAL A 33 24.85 -15.36 18.40
C VAL A 33 26.25 -15.71 18.85
N PHE A 34 26.47 -15.79 20.16
CA PHE A 34 27.73 -16.22 20.74
C PHE A 34 27.51 -17.52 21.49
N ASP A 35 28.13 -18.61 21.02
CA ASP A 35 28.02 -19.93 21.64
C ASP A 35 29.37 -20.64 21.62
N ARG A 36 29.75 -21.29 22.73
CA ARG A 36 31.01 -22.05 22.89
C ARG A 36 32.26 -21.32 22.37
N ASN A 37 32.36 -20.03 22.66
CA ASN A 37 33.47 -19.18 22.22
C ASN A 37 33.54 -18.96 20.68
N ILE A 38 32.43 -19.21 19.97
CA ILE A 38 32.24 -18.94 18.55
C ILE A 38 31.24 -17.80 18.41
N LEU A 39 31.61 -16.79 17.62
CA LEU A 39 30.75 -15.67 17.27
C LEU A 39 30.15 -15.91 15.89
N ILE A 40 28.83 -16.10 15.83
CA ILE A 40 28.06 -16.42 14.64
C ILE A 40 27.26 -15.19 14.22
N TYR A 41 27.42 -14.78 12.97
CA TYR A 41 26.65 -13.70 12.36
C TYR A 41 25.61 -14.28 11.41
N ILE A 42 24.34 -13.92 11.62
CA ILE A 42 23.22 -14.32 10.77
C ILE A 42 22.72 -13.07 10.06
N ILE A 43 22.89 -13.04 8.74
CA ILE A 43 22.39 -11.97 7.87
C ILE A 43 21.13 -12.47 7.18
N GLN A 44 19.99 -11.88 7.52
CA GLN A 44 18.72 -12.21 6.91
C GLN A 44 18.38 -11.14 5.87
N ILE A 45 18.43 -11.52 4.60
CA ILE A 45 18.04 -10.66 3.47
C ILE A 45 16.58 -10.97 3.13
N PRO A 46 15.66 -9.98 3.15
CA PRO A 46 14.29 -10.22 2.73
C PRO A 46 14.25 -10.43 1.22
N LEU A 47 13.44 -11.37 0.78
CA LEU A 47 13.09 -11.53 -0.62
C LEU A 47 11.76 -10.81 -0.88
N VAL A 48 11.61 -10.24 -2.07
CA VAL A 48 10.44 -9.45 -2.47
C VAL A 48 9.77 -10.05 -3.69
N SER A 49 8.46 -9.88 -3.80
CA SER A 49 7.70 -10.23 -4.99
C SER A 49 8.06 -9.30 -6.14
N GLU A 50 7.94 -9.78 -7.39
CA GLU A 50 7.96 -8.93 -8.59
C GLU A 50 6.71 -8.03 -8.70
N GLU A 51 5.66 -8.33 -7.94
CA GLU A 51 4.44 -7.53 -7.96
C GLU A 51 4.69 -6.14 -7.35
N THR A 52 4.52 -5.12 -8.18
CA THR A 52 4.72 -3.72 -7.84
C THR A 52 3.40 -3.00 -7.64
N PHE A 53 3.39 -2.09 -6.68
CA PHE A 53 2.22 -1.30 -6.32
C PHE A 53 2.55 0.18 -6.37
N HIS A 54 1.63 0.98 -6.89
CA HIS A 54 1.64 2.42 -6.71
C HIS A 54 1.07 2.76 -5.33
N LEU A 55 1.86 3.50 -4.55
CA LEU A 55 1.45 4.02 -3.26
C LEU A 55 0.80 5.40 -3.44
N TYR A 56 -0.43 5.54 -2.95
CA TYR A 56 -1.16 6.80 -2.93
C TYR A 56 -1.44 7.21 -1.49
N HIS A 57 -1.14 8.47 -1.16
CA HIS A 57 -1.65 9.10 0.05
C HIS A 57 -3.02 9.70 -0.26
N LEU A 58 -4.04 9.22 0.44
CA LEU A 58 -5.42 9.61 0.26
C LEU A 58 -5.69 10.91 1.01
N ILE A 59 -6.09 11.93 0.26
CA ILE A 59 -6.48 13.24 0.80
C ILE A 59 -7.97 13.39 0.58
N PRO A 60 -8.81 13.44 1.64
CA PRO A 60 -10.24 13.62 1.50
C PRO A 60 -10.53 15.02 0.94
N LEU A 61 -11.07 15.06 -0.28
CA LEU A 61 -11.47 16.32 -0.90
C LEU A 61 -12.97 16.55 -0.67
N PRO A 62 -13.37 17.69 -0.09
CA PRO A 62 -14.77 18.02 0.07
C PRO A 62 -15.41 18.36 -1.27
N SER A 63 -16.64 17.89 -1.46
CA SER A 63 -17.51 18.21 -2.59
C SER A 63 -18.79 18.85 -2.07
N LEU A 64 -19.30 19.85 -2.80
CA LEU A 64 -20.55 20.52 -2.45
C LEU A 64 -21.73 19.58 -2.73
N ASP A 65 -22.67 19.50 -1.81
CA ASP A 65 -23.94 18.81 -2.04
C ASP A 65 -24.71 19.50 -3.18
N LYS A 66 -25.23 18.72 -4.13
CA LYS A 66 -26.05 19.25 -5.24
C LYS A 66 -27.35 19.89 -4.73
N ASN A 67 -27.84 19.47 -3.56
CA ASN A 67 -29.10 19.93 -3.00
C ASN A 67 -28.94 21.04 -1.94
N SER A 68 -27.72 21.39 -1.56
CA SER A 68 -27.45 22.43 -0.54
C SER A 68 -26.18 23.21 -0.89
N SER A 69 -26.29 24.54 -0.97
CA SER A 69 -25.15 25.44 -1.20
C SER A 69 -24.24 25.62 0.03
N SER A 70 -24.58 24.99 1.16
CA SER A 70 -23.85 25.14 2.43
C SER A 70 -23.34 23.83 3.03
N THR A 71 -23.63 22.70 2.38
CA THR A 71 -23.25 21.37 2.88
C THR A 71 -22.13 20.80 2.04
N PHE A 72 -21.04 20.40 2.68
CA PHE A 72 -19.93 19.69 2.04
C PHE A 72 -19.92 18.23 2.48
N SER A 73 -19.57 17.35 1.56
CA SER A 73 -19.40 15.92 1.78
C SER A 73 -18.02 15.50 1.33
N TYR A 74 -17.38 14.59 2.07
CA TYR A 74 -16.09 14.01 1.69
C TYR A 74 -16.12 12.51 1.99
N ILE A 75 -15.17 11.77 1.42
CA ILE A 75 -14.99 10.35 1.72
C ILE A 75 -14.06 10.27 2.92
N ASP A 76 -14.57 9.81 4.05
CA ASP A 76 -13.74 9.54 5.22
C ASP A 76 -13.05 8.17 5.06
N THR A 77 -11.75 8.11 5.31
CA THR A 77 -10.93 6.92 5.04
C THR A 77 -10.17 6.51 6.30
N ASP A 78 -10.46 5.31 6.82
CA ASP A 78 -9.72 4.77 7.99
C ASP A 78 -8.24 4.46 7.69
N TYR A 79 -7.87 4.44 6.40
CA TYR A 79 -6.56 4.08 5.89
C TYR A 79 -6.05 5.20 4.97
N PRO A 80 -5.12 6.05 5.42
CA PRO A 80 -4.62 7.17 4.62
C PRO A 80 -3.74 6.75 3.44
N TYR A 81 -3.35 5.48 3.34
CA TYR A 81 -2.52 4.98 2.25
C TYR A 81 -3.23 3.86 1.47
N LEU A 82 -3.26 4.01 0.15
CA LEU A 82 -3.81 3.05 -0.79
C LEU A 82 -2.69 2.53 -1.70
N LEU A 83 -2.52 1.22 -1.71
CA LEU A 83 -1.65 0.51 -2.65
C LEU A 83 -2.51 0.01 -3.80
N ILE A 84 -2.10 0.22 -5.04
CA ILE A 84 -2.78 -0.33 -6.22
C ILE A 84 -1.74 -1.02 -7.09
N SER A 85 -1.99 -2.29 -7.45
CA SER A 85 -1.07 -3.01 -8.33
C SER A 85 -0.95 -2.27 -9.66
N THR A 86 0.20 -2.38 -10.33
CA THR A 86 0.39 -1.80 -11.68
C THR A 86 -0.65 -2.29 -12.69
N THR A 87 -1.15 -3.51 -12.50
CA THR A 87 -2.25 -4.11 -13.28
C THR A 87 -3.64 -3.59 -12.90
N LYS A 88 -3.77 -2.85 -11.79
CA LYS A 88 -5.03 -2.38 -11.18
C LYS A 88 -6.01 -3.49 -10.79
N MET A 89 -5.54 -4.73 -10.68
CA MET A 89 -6.35 -5.90 -10.33
C MET A 89 -6.39 -6.14 -8.82
N GLN A 90 -5.36 -5.69 -8.11
CA GLN A 90 -5.25 -5.82 -6.67
C GLN A 90 -5.05 -4.45 -6.02
N TYR A 91 -5.49 -4.34 -4.77
CA TYR A 91 -5.22 -3.18 -3.94
C TYR A 91 -4.94 -3.58 -2.50
N GLY A 92 -4.23 -2.74 -1.76
CA GLY A 92 -3.99 -2.87 -0.33
C GLY A 92 -4.25 -1.54 0.37
N ARG A 93 -4.51 -1.57 1.67
CA ARG A 93 -4.75 -0.37 2.48
C ARG A 93 -3.83 -0.39 3.70
N LEU A 94 -3.13 0.71 3.95
CA LEU A 94 -2.19 0.83 5.07
C LEU A 94 -2.58 2.01 5.97
N LYS A 95 -2.40 1.83 7.28
CA LYS A 95 -2.59 2.90 8.27
C LYS A 95 -1.39 3.83 8.34
N ASP A 96 -0.21 3.27 8.15
CA ASP A 96 1.08 3.95 8.15
C ASP A 96 2.09 3.14 7.33
N LEU A 97 3.28 3.71 7.12
CA LEU A 97 4.39 3.09 6.40
C LEU A 97 5.48 2.54 7.34
N SER A 98 5.19 2.36 8.63
CA SER A 98 6.19 1.96 9.64
C SER A 98 6.73 0.55 9.43
N ALA A 99 5.92 -0.33 8.82
CA ALA A 99 6.30 -1.69 8.44
C ALA A 99 7.04 -1.74 7.08
N CYS A 100 7.28 -0.60 6.46
CA CYS A 100 7.96 -0.49 5.18
C CYS A 100 9.39 0.05 5.35
N LYS A 101 10.30 -0.41 4.49
CA LYS A 101 11.69 0.05 4.41
C LYS A 101 11.90 0.78 3.10
N THR A 102 12.47 1.97 3.18
CA THR A 102 12.84 2.77 2.01
C THR A 102 14.10 2.19 1.35
N ILE A 103 14.05 1.94 0.04
CA ILE A 103 15.22 1.53 -0.77
C ILE A 103 15.81 2.74 -1.52
N TYR A 104 14.94 3.51 -2.16
CA TYR A 104 15.22 4.73 -2.93
C TYR A 104 14.26 5.83 -2.45
N GLU A 105 14.45 7.09 -2.86
CA GLU A 105 13.66 8.22 -2.35
C GLU A 105 12.14 8.00 -2.39
N ASP A 106 11.64 7.31 -3.43
CA ASP A 106 10.21 7.01 -3.61
C ASP A 106 9.85 5.52 -3.63
N ASP A 107 10.81 4.63 -3.33
CA ASP A 107 10.60 3.17 -3.39
C ASP A 107 10.62 2.53 -2.00
N PHE A 108 9.60 1.74 -1.72
CA PHE A 108 9.40 1.10 -0.42
C PHE A 108 9.22 -0.42 -0.56
N ILE A 109 9.78 -1.16 0.39
CA ILE A 109 9.49 -2.58 0.59
C ILE A 109 8.67 -2.70 1.86
N CYS A 110 7.43 -3.17 1.74
CA CYS A 110 6.57 -3.40 2.89
C CYS A 110 6.53 -4.89 3.24
N GLN A 111 6.65 -5.20 4.54
CA GLN A 111 6.38 -6.53 5.02
C GLN A 111 4.86 -6.71 5.21
N ASP A 112 4.33 -7.87 4.82
CA ASP A 112 2.96 -8.31 5.15
C ASP A 112 1.83 -7.38 4.68
N ALA A 113 2.01 -6.70 3.53
CA ALA A 113 0.94 -5.92 2.92
C ALA A 113 -0.18 -6.86 2.45
N ILE A 114 -1.31 -6.83 3.15
CA ILE A 114 -2.50 -7.61 2.76
C ILE A 114 -3.13 -6.94 1.55
N THR A 115 -3.27 -7.71 0.46
CA THR A 115 -3.91 -7.26 -0.77
C THR A 115 -5.24 -7.98 -1.01
N TYR A 116 -6.13 -7.30 -1.71
CA TYR A 116 -7.46 -7.77 -2.08
C TYR A 116 -7.66 -7.58 -3.59
N MET A 117 -8.42 -8.47 -4.21
CA MET A 117 -8.84 -8.29 -5.60
C MET A 117 -9.91 -7.20 -5.69
N VAL A 118 -9.72 -6.25 -6.62
CA VAL A 118 -10.62 -5.09 -6.79
C VAL A 118 -12.06 -5.53 -7.10
N ASN A 119 -12.24 -6.57 -7.91
CA ASN A 119 -13.54 -7.09 -8.31
C ASN A 119 -14.27 -7.89 -7.22
N GLN A 120 -13.55 -8.41 -6.22
CA GLN A 120 -14.13 -9.21 -5.14
C GLN A 120 -14.48 -8.36 -3.92
N HIS A 121 -13.65 -7.36 -3.61
CA HIS A 121 -13.81 -6.50 -2.45
C HIS A 121 -13.66 -5.02 -2.85
N PRO A 122 -14.57 -4.44 -3.65
CA PRO A 122 -14.47 -3.06 -4.07
C PRO A 122 -14.69 -2.11 -2.88
N VAL A 123 -13.82 -1.10 -2.75
CA VAL A 123 -13.97 0.03 -1.80
C VAL A 123 -14.02 1.35 -2.57
N CYS A 124 -14.49 2.42 -1.93
CA CYS A 124 -14.78 3.68 -2.62
C CYS A 124 -13.56 4.31 -3.27
N GLU A 125 -12.44 4.30 -2.55
CA GLU A 125 -11.18 4.90 -2.95
C GLU A 125 -10.59 4.19 -4.18
N ILE A 126 -10.72 2.86 -4.24
CA ILE A 126 -10.25 2.09 -5.40
C ILE A 126 -11.17 2.26 -6.61
N LEU A 127 -12.49 2.31 -6.42
CA LEU A 127 -13.44 2.52 -7.51
C LEU A 127 -13.20 3.86 -8.21
N LEU A 128 -12.98 4.93 -7.44
CA LEU A 128 -12.66 6.25 -7.98
C LEU A 128 -11.38 6.28 -8.83
N LYS A 129 -10.41 5.43 -8.52
CA LYS A 129 -9.12 5.40 -9.20
C LYS A 129 -9.07 4.47 -10.40
N VAL A 130 -9.80 3.35 -10.34
CA VAL A 130 -9.77 2.30 -11.38
C VAL A 130 -10.82 2.55 -12.45
N GLN A 131 -12.02 3.03 -12.09
CA GLN A 131 -13.04 3.39 -13.06
C GLN A 131 -12.63 4.71 -13.74
N GLN A 132 -12.39 4.67 -15.05
CA GLN A 132 -12.19 5.90 -15.82
C GLN A 132 -13.50 6.72 -15.72
N LEU A 133 -13.40 7.97 -15.26
CA LEU A 133 -14.54 8.87 -15.05
C LEU A 133 -15.38 9.15 -16.32
N ASP A 134 -14.94 8.68 -17.50
CA ASP A 134 -15.59 8.95 -18.78
C ASP A 134 -16.80 8.04 -19.07
N GLN A 135 -17.12 7.06 -18.22
CA GLN A 135 -18.35 6.26 -18.31
C GLN A 135 -19.19 6.29 -17.03
N VAL A 136 -19.29 7.43 -16.35
CA VAL A 136 -20.38 7.67 -15.39
C VAL A 136 -21.64 8.06 -16.17
N THR A 137 -22.12 7.15 -17.02
CA THR A 137 -23.39 7.27 -17.74
C THR A 137 -24.38 6.27 -17.18
N GLN A 138 -25.26 6.76 -16.31
CA GLN A 138 -26.63 6.27 -16.08
C GLN A 138 -26.86 4.80 -15.65
N GLU A 139 -25.91 4.14 -14.99
CA GLU A 139 -26.20 2.97 -14.13
C GLU A 139 -25.99 3.35 -12.66
N PRO A 140 -26.66 2.68 -11.70
CA PRO A 140 -26.84 3.22 -10.36
C PRO A 140 -25.46 3.49 -9.78
N MET A 141 -25.17 4.78 -9.65
CA MET A 141 -24.02 5.33 -8.96
C MET A 141 -23.79 4.41 -7.77
N VAL A 142 -22.62 3.76 -7.68
CA VAL A 142 -22.26 3.07 -6.46
C VAL A 142 -22.27 4.16 -5.41
N ILE A 143 -23.37 4.23 -4.67
CA ILE A 143 -23.54 5.15 -3.57
C ILE A 143 -22.56 4.61 -2.56
N CYS A 144 -21.35 5.12 -2.61
CA CYS A 144 -20.44 5.07 -1.50
C CYS A 144 -21.18 5.75 -0.36
N PRO A 145 -21.69 4.98 0.62
CA PRO A 145 -22.36 5.59 1.74
C PRO A 145 -21.26 6.34 2.47
N ILE A 146 -21.22 7.66 2.26
CA ILE A 146 -20.40 8.54 3.08
C ILE A 146 -20.93 8.30 4.49
N PRO A 147 -20.11 7.75 5.41
CA PRO A 147 -20.56 7.57 6.77
C PRO A 147 -20.89 8.97 7.30
N SER A 148 -22.19 9.20 7.49
CA SER A 148 -22.84 10.32 8.19
C SER A 148 -22.05 11.64 8.27
N SER A 149 -22.57 12.67 7.61
CA SER A 149 -22.28 14.09 7.85
C SER A 149 -21.72 14.36 9.26
N ILE A 150 -20.43 14.62 9.36
CA ILE A 150 -19.83 15.07 10.62
C ILE A 150 -20.06 16.58 10.68
N TRP A 151 -21.05 16.99 11.47
CA TRP A 151 -21.30 18.39 11.77
C TRP A 151 -20.15 18.91 12.64
N HIS A 152 -19.24 19.70 12.06
CA HIS A 152 -18.34 20.52 12.85
C HIS A 152 -19.16 21.68 13.44
N ASN A 153 -19.64 21.51 14.68
CA ASN A 153 -20.03 22.64 15.52
C ASN A 153 -18.75 23.38 15.92
N GLN A 154 -18.42 24.45 15.20
CA GLN A 154 -17.53 25.49 15.73
C GLN A 154 -18.40 26.55 16.42
N LEU A 155 -18.19 26.66 17.73
CA LEU A 155 -18.60 27.78 18.60
C LEU A 155 -18.03 29.11 18.11
#